data_AF-A0A7M7GZX7-F1
#
_entry.id   AF-A0A7M7GZX7-F1
#
_cell.length_a   1.000
_cell.length_b   1.000
_cell.length_c   1.000
_cell.angle_alpha   90.00
_cell.angle_beta   90.00
_cell.angle_gamma   90.00
#
_symmetry.space_group_name_H-M   'P 1'
#
loop_
_entity.id
_entity.type
_entity.pdbx_description
1 polymer ?
#
loop_
_entity_poly.entity_id
_entity_poly.type
_entity_poly.pdbx_seq_one_letter_code
_entity_poly.pdbx_strand_id
1 'polypeptide(L)'
;MEHKEDEISLDSSVPETFTEMSIPIENHNLKLRRRNVIETINLVSKEEETSDSKNNIPLVRMSDSTKAWYDDIIPRIPDIANFSSSGKQNGVLNHEDDNSSLEYNFDDTDILTNTERIKISVIRGSIVNPNLTLGELKLLGCSSEGLVHDEIRRILWPKLLRLSEENNFSITGLETIHNHIPNEVYQQILKDVARSGSHISQNATQHEIDDFHEQLTQIMCWVLHKHSMLNYYQGYNDIAATVLLVMGLEKGLHVLESISLEFLERFMEKTMEKVNQELFYIFALLERVHPTLLEHLENVELFPHFALAEYTTWYAHKYAENRKLLHRLFDYFLGSPPLMPLYLSTVIVAHRATEIFNTTPDMGHTHKVLCTLPDDLPFEKLLVEAKNLYRQYPPESINNDVREYDQKRKSKEQEWKAKAEASRQEREKQRQLRIVQLVPRIPYRIRSYKTITVVTILALGLYAFLRSSSGLN
;
A
#
# COMPACT_ATOMS: atom_id res chain seq x y z
N MET A 1 -29.64 -30.19 58.79
CA MET A 1 -30.07 -29.83 60.15
C MET A 1 -29.61 -28.40 60.38
N GLU A 2 -30.54 -27.59 60.87
CA GLU A 2 -30.53 -26.13 60.95
C GLU A 2 -29.47 -25.52 61.86
N HIS A 3 -29.41 -24.18 61.79
CA HIS A 3 -28.99 -23.19 62.80
C HIS A 3 -27.55 -22.68 62.69
N LYS A 4 -27.27 -21.38 62.86
CA LYS A 4 -28.11 -20.19 63.13
C LYS A 4 -27.25 -18.95 62.86
N GLU A 5 -27.93 -17.86 62.52
CA GLU A 5 -27.44 -16.49 62.55
C GLU A 5 -27.03 -16.08 63.97
N ASP A 6 -26.12 -15.11 64.08
CA ASP A 6 -26.15 -14.08 65.13
C ASP A 6 -25.70 -12.74 64.51
N GLU A 7 -26.65 -11.82 64.41
CA GLU A 7 -26.43 -10.37 64.33
C GLU A 7 -25.85 -9.85 65.65
N ILE A 8 -25.05 -8.78 65.61
CA ILE A 8 -25.17 -7.61 66.50
C ILE A 8 -24.42 -6.42 65.89
N SER A 9 -25.11 -5.28 65.90
CA SER A 9 -24.74 -3.95 65.40
C SER A 9 -24.17 -3.02 66.50
N LEU A 10 -23.57 -1.91 66.03
CA LEU A 10 -23.44 -0.55 66.62
C LEU A 10 -22.05 -0.05 67.08
N ASP A 11 -21.46 0.78 66.21
CA ASP A 11 -21.24 2.23 66.37
C ASP A 11 -20.02 2.81 67.13
N SER A 12 -19.49 3.86 66.48
CA SER A 12 -18.79 5.06 66.99
C SER A 12 -17.26 5.09 67.21
N SER A 13 -16.66 6.01 66.43
CA SER A 13 -15.62 7.02 66.77
C SER A 13 -14.16 6.62 67.14
N VAL A 14 -13.29 6.65 66.11
CA VAL A 14 -12.03 7.46 65.89
C VAL A 14 -11.57 8.31 67.10
N PRO A 15 -10.26 8.47 67.46
CA PRO A 15 -9.15 8.80 66.54
C PRO A 15 -7.73 8.31 66.90
N GLU A 16 -6.91 7.92 65.91
CA GLU A 16 -5.45 7.99 66.06
C GLU A 16 -4.72 8.49 64.79
N THR A 17 -3.97 9.55 65.04
CA THR A 17 -2.98 10.32 64.28
C THR A 17 -2.01 9.48 63.44
N PHE A 18 -1.85 9.85 62.17
CA PHE A 18 -0.63 9.55 61.39
C PHE A 18 -0.11 10.79 60.67
N THR A 19 1.20 10.96 60.82
CA THR A 19 2.07 12.07 60.47
C THR A 19 2.24 12.23 58.95
N GLU A 20 2.24 13.47 58.51
CA GLU A 20 2.50 13.91 57.13
C GLU A 20 3.89 13.52 56.62
N MET A 21 3.93 13.03 55.38
CA MET A 21 5.06 13.26 54.48
C MET A 21 4.51 13.45 53.06
N SER A 22 4.71 14.67 52.56
CA SER A 22 4.21 15.24 51.31
C SER A 22 4.87 14.65 50.05
N ILE A 23 4.05 14.25 49.07
CA ILE A 23 4.44 13.93 47.68
C ILE A 23 3.72 14.93 46.75
N PRO A 24 4.38 15.57 45.77
CA PRO A 24 3.76 16.60 44.94
C PRO A 24 2.85 15.97 43.88
N ILE A 25 1.60 16.45 43.83
CA ILE A 25 0.61 16.14 42.81
C ILE A 25 0.83 17.10 41.63
N GLU A 26 1.37 16.60 40.52
CA GLU A 26 1.34 17.30 39.24
C GLU A 26 -0.01 17.04 38.55
N ASN A 27 -0.90 18.03 38.65
CA ASN A 27 -2.16 18.10 37.95
C ASN A 27 -1.93 18.34 36.44
N HIS A 28 -1.92 17.29 35.62
CA HIS A 28 -2.09 17.45 34.18
C HIS A 28 -3.57 17.57 33.81
N ASN A 29 -3.95 18.83 33.57
CA ASN A 29 -5.23 19.30 33.08
C ASN A 29 -5.64 18.62 31.76
N LEU A 30 -6.55 17.64 31.81
CA LEU A 30 -7.33 17.20 30.66
C LEU A 30 -8.38 18.27 30.30
N LYS A 31 -8.01 19.23 29.45
CA LYS A 31 -8.97 20.15 28.81
C LYS A 31 -9.60 19.47 27.60
N LEU A 32 -10.70 18.74 27.85
CA LEU A 32 -11.70 18.39 26.84
C LEU A 32 -12.31 19.67 26.26
N ARG A 33 -11.79 20.13 25.12
CA ARG A 33 -12.35 21.27 24.39
C ARG A 33 -13.30 20.75 23.32
N ARG A 34 -14.56 20.49 23.69
CA ARG A 34 -15.66 20.35 22.72
C ARG A 34 -15.80 21.66 21.96
N ARG A 35 -15.47 21.66 20.67
CA ARG A 35 -15.84 22.72 19.73
C ARG A 35 -16.70 22.10 18.64
N ASN A 36 -17.99 22.43 18.67
CA ASN A 36 -18.88 22.29 17.52
C ASN A 36 -18.33 23.22 16.43
N VAL A 37 -17.95 22.66 15.28
CA VAL A 37 -17.60 23.44 14.09
C VAL A 37 -18.47 22.97 12.94
N ILE A 38 -19.18 23.96 12.41
CA ILE A 38 -20.14 23.94 11.32
C ILE A 38 -19.39 23.69 10.00
N GLU A 39 -19.89 22.76 9.19
CA GLU A 39 -19.43 22.50 7.82
C GLU A 39 -19.41 23.81 7.02
N THR A 40 -18.25 24.20 6.48
CA THR A 40 -18.15 25.30 5.53
C THR A 40 -17.67 24.72 4.20
N ILE A 41 -18.62 24.61 3.27
CA ILE A 41 -18.42 24.16 1.89
C ILE A 41 -17.87 25.36 1.10
N ASN A 42 -16.66 25.25 0.55
CA ASN A 42 -16.15 26.23 -0.40
C ASN A 42 -16.40 25.74 -1.83
N LEU A 43 -17.37 26.37 -2.51
CA LEU A 43 -17.55 26.33 -3.96
C LEU A 43 -16.44 27.16 -4.63
N VAL A 44 -15.78 26.59 -5.63
CA VAL A 44 -15.17 27.35 -6.74
C VAL A 44 -15.67 26.72 -8.04
N SER A 45 -16.62 27.40 -8.67
CA SER A 45 -17.10 27.15 -10.00
C SER A 45 -16.16 27.78 -11.03
N LYS A 46 -15.80 27.01 -12.06
CA LYS A 46 -15.37 27.55 -13.34
C LYS A 46 -15.95 26.67 -14.45
N GLU A 47 -16.96 27.22 -15.10
CA GLU A 47 -17.65 26.65 -16.25
C GLU A 47 -16.73 26.72 -17.48
N GLU A 48 -16.53 25.60 -18.16
CA GLU A 48 -16.26 25.55 -19.59
C GLU A 48 -17.16 24.49 -20.21
N GLU A 49 -18.10 24.94 -21.03
CA GLU A 49 -19.04 24.12 -21.78
C GLU A 49 -18.31 23.32 -22.87
N THR A 50 -18.38 22.00 -22.80
CA THR A 50 -18.33 21.15 -23.99
C THR A 50 -19.39 20.07 -23.86
N SER A 51 -20.29 20.05 -24.84
CA SER A 51 -21.47 19.21 -24.90
C SER A 51 -21.12 17.78 -25.31
N ASP A 52 -21.11 16.85 -24.36
CA ASP A 52 -21.59 15.47 -24.49
C ASP A 52 -21.37 14.73 -23.15
N SER A 53 -22.25 14.96 -22.18
CA SER A 53 -22.31 14.12 -20.97
C SER A 53 -23.76 13.93 -20.55
N LYS A 54 -24.39 12.84 -20.99
CA LYS A 54 -25.65 12.39 -20.41
C LYS A 54 -25.34 11.46 -19.24
N ASN A 55 -25.69 11.93 -18.04
CA ASN A 55 -25.95 11.18 -16.80
C ASN A 55 -24.80 10.46 -16.09
N ASN A 56 -23.61 11.07 -16.01
CA ASN A 56 -22.73 10.79 -14.86
C ASN A 56 -23.19 11.66 -13.70
N ILE A 57 -23.89 11.08 -12.73
CA ILE A 57 -24.11 11.73 -11.43
C ILE A 57 -22.72 12.04 -10.88
N PRO A 58 -22.40 13.30 -10.54
CA PRO A 58 -21.09 13.63 -9.98
C PRO A 58 -20.80 12.76 -8.76
N LEU A 59 -19.53 12.39 -8.57
CA LEU A 59 -18.96 11.62 -7.45
C LEU A 59 -19.13 12.34 -6.08
N VAL A 60 -20.34 12.79 -5.78
CA VAL A 60 -20.74 13.27 -4.47
C VAL A 60 -20.89 12.02 -3.61
N ARG A 61 -20.07 11.93 -2.56
CA ARG A 61 -20.11 10.84 -1.57
C ARG A 61 -21.52 10.77 -0.97
N MET A 62 -22.34 9.88 -1.52
CA MET A 62 -23.76 9.73 -1.16
C MET A 62 -23.88 9.23 0.28
N SER A 63 -24.97 9.63 0.95
CA SER A 63 -25.30 9.13 2.28
C SER A 63 -25.52 7.62 2.25
N ASP A 64 -25.11 6.93 3.32
CA ASP A 64 -25.38 5.50 3.50
C ASP A 64 -26.89 5.18 3.58
N SER A 65 -27.74 6.17 3.86
CA SER A 65 -29.20 6.05 3.87
C SER A 65 -29.84 5.98 2.48
N THR A 66 -29.09 6.28 1.40
CA THR A 66 -29.60 6.22 0.03
C THR A 66 -29.92 4.77 -0.36
N LYS A 67 -30.98 4.54 -1.13
CA LYS A 67 -31.33 3.21 -1.65
C LYS A 67 -30.14 2.55 -2.37
N ALA A 68 -29.99 1.24 -2.19
CA ALA A 68 -28.96 0.43 -2.85
C ALA A 68 -29.22 0.32 -4.37
N TRP A 69 -30.49 0.19 -4.76
CA TRP A 69 -30.92 0.03 -6.16
C TRP A 69 -31.42 1.38 -6.68
N TYR A 70 -30.63 2.04 -7.52
CA TYR A 70 -30.99 3.37 -8.06
C TYR A 70 -31.95 3.27 -9.25
N ASP A 71 -31.92 2.17 -10.01
CA ASP A 71 -32.85 1.88 -11.13
C ASP A 71 -34.12 1.13 -10.69
N ASP A 72 -34.32 0.91 -9.39
CA ASP A 72 -35.33 -0.03 -8.85
C ASP A 72 -35.21 -1.48 -9.42
N ILE A 73 -34.14 -1.78 -10.16
CA ILE A 73 -33.79 -3.12 -10.63
C ILE A 73 -33.08 -3.87 -9.51
N ILE A 74 -33.77 -4.84 -8.93
CA ILE A 74 -33.24 -5.74 -7.92
C ILE A 74 -32.33 -6.77 -8.63
N PRO A 75 -31.06 -6.90 -8.23
CA PRO A 75 -30.16 -7.87 -8.84
C PRO A 75 -30.60 -9.30 -8.53
N ARG A 76 -30.38 -10.22 -9.47
CA ARG A 76 -30.61 -11.66 -9.28
C ARG A 76 -29.30 -12.40 -9.16
N ILE A 77 -29.04 -12.98 -7.99
CA ILE A 77 -27.90 -13.89 -7.78
C ILE A 77 -28.29 -15.30 -8.24
N PRO A 78 -27.49 -15.97 -9.10
CA PRO A 78 -27.71 -17.36 -9.51
C PRO A 78 -27.86 -18.34 -8.34
N ASP A 79 -28.54 -19.47 -8.57
CA ASP A 79 -28.68 -20.51 -7.55
C ASP A 79 -27.36 -21.19 -7.21
N ILE A 80 -27.22 -21.61 -5.94
CA ILE A 80 -25.99 -22.23 -5.43
C ILE A 80 -25.59 -23.47 -6.24
N ALA A 81 -26.58 -24.22 -6.72
CA ALA A 81 -26.36 -25.39 -7.58
C ALA A 81 -25.69 -25.05 -8.93
N ASN A 82 -25.78 -23.79 -9.37
CA ASN A 82 -25.16 -23.32 -10.61
C ASN A 82 -23.71 -22.87 -10.42
N PHE A 83 -23.27 -22.60 -9.18
CA PHE A 83 -21.87 -22.22 -8.90
C PHE A 83 -20.89 -23.37 -9.16
N SER A 84 -21.31 -24.62 -8.91
CA SER A 84 -20.51 -25.83 -9.17
C SER A 84 -20.20 -26.05 -10.65
N SER A 85 -20.95 -25.40 -11.55
CA SER A 85 -20.83 -25.54 -13.00
C SER A 85 -20.02 -24.40 -13.65
N SER A 86 -19.83 -23.27 -12.94
CA SER A 86 -19.22 -22.06 -13.51
C SER A 86 -17.72 -21.90 -13.22
N GLY A 87 -17.09 -22.82 -12.50
CA GLY A 87 -15.63 -22.87 -12.33
C GLY A 87 -14.83 -23.00 -13.64
N LYS A 88 -15.51 -23.22 -14.77
CA LYS A 88 -14.93 -23.19 -16.13
C LYS A 88 -14.85 -21.78 -16.76
N GLN A 89 -15.37 -20.74 -16.11
CA GLN A 89 -15.41 -19.38 -16.64
C GLN A 89 -14.77 -18.40 -15.66
N ASN A 90 -13.46 -18.55 -15.40
CA ASN A 90 -12.66 -17.39 -15.02
C ASN A 90 -12.67 -16.45 -16.23
N GLY A 91 -13.07 -15.19 -16.03
CA GLY A 91 -13.49 -14.23 -17.04
C GLY A 91 -12.40 -13.72 -18.00
N VAL A 92 -11.50 -14.59 -18.43
CA VAL A 92 -10.45 -14.31 -19.42
C VAL A 92 -10.94 -14.61 -20.85
N LEU A 93 -11.90 -15.51 -21.08
CA LEU A 93 -12.30 -15.88 -22.45
C LEU A 93 -13.72 -15.41 -22.80
N ASN A 94 -13.82 -14.21 -23.38
CA ASN A 94 -14.95 -13.84 -24.24
C ASN A 94 -14.43 -13.56 -25.65
N HIS A 95 -14.09 -14.64 -26.37
CA HIS A 95 -14.16 -14.65 -27.82
C HIS A 95 -14.88 -15.93 -28.24
N GLU A 96 -16.07 -15.76 -28.83
CA GLU A 96 -16.83 -16.85 -29.44
C GLU A 96 -16.05 -17.34 -30.67
N ASP A 97 -15.35 -18.47 -30.56
CA ASP A 97 -15.19 -19.44 -31.66
C ASP A 97 -14.59 -20.77 -31.15
N ASP A 98 -15.14 -21.85 -31.69
CA ASP A 98 -14.73 -23.26 -31.67
C ASP A 98 -15.04 -24.19 -30.46
N ASN A 99 -16.03 -25.05 -30.73
CA ASN A 99 -16.30 -26.34 -30.10
C ASN A 99 -15.06 -27.26 -30.12
N SER A 100 -14.45 -27.52 -28.96
CA SER A 100 -13.89 -28.84 -28.69
C SER A 100 -14.03 -29.21 -27.21
N SER A 101 -14.81 -30.26 -26.98
CA SER A 101 -15.06 -30.87 -25.69
C SER A 101 -13.86 -31.72 -25.26
N LEU A 102 -13.09 -31.26 -24.27
CA LEU A 102 -12.11 -32.05 -23.55
C LEU A 102 -12.28 -31.85 -22.05
N GLU A 103 -12.73 -32.90 -21.37
CA GLU A 103 -12.80 -33.01 -19.91
C GLU A 103 -11.37 -33.04 -19.34
N TYR A 104 -10.99 -31.98 -18.62
CA TYR A 104 -9.82 -31.96 -17.76
C TYR A 104 -10.28 -31.87 -16.30
N ASN A 105 -9.78 -32.81 -15.49
CA ASN A 105 -10.04 -32.90 -14.07
C ASN A 105 -9.35 -31.73 -13.34
N PHE A 106 -10.15 -30.80 -12.86
CA PHE A 106 -9.75 -29.70 -11.98
C PHE A 106 -9.67 -30.25 -10.55
N ASP A 107 -8.47 -30.42 -10.03
CA ASP A 107 -8.21 -30.91 -8.66
C ASP A 107 -8.32 -29.78 -7.62
N ASP A 108 -9.41 -29.00 -7.71
CA ASP A 108 -9.89 -28.11 -6.64
C ASP A 108 -11.35 -27.73 -6.96
N THR A 109 -12.26 -28.69 -6.76
CA THR A 109 -13.68 -28.33 -6.66
C THR A 109 -13.84 -27.61 -5.34
N ASP A 110 -13.91 -26.28 -5.39
CA ASP A 110 -14.07 -25.39 -4.24
C ASP A 110 -15.43 -25.68 -3.57
N ILE A 111 -15.48 -26.70 -2.72
CA ILE A 111 -16.69 -27.09 -2.01
C ILE A 111 -16.96 -26.00 -0.99
N LEU A 112 -17.93 -25.13 -1.31
CA LEU A 112 -18.47 -24.12 -0.40
C LEU A 112 -18.68 -24.71 0.99
N THR A 113 -17.98 -24.12 1.96
CA THR A 113 -18.14 -24.45 3.38
C THR A 113 -19.57 -24.14 3.85
N ASN A 114 -19.98 -24.71 4.98
CA ASN A 114 -21.30 -24.44 5.53
C ASN A 114 -21.48 -22.94 5.86
N THR A 115 -20.41 -22.28 6.36
CA THR A 115 -20.41 -20.84 6.66
C THR A 115 -20.64 -20.01 5.40
N GLU A 116 -19.97 -20.35 4.31
CA GLU A 116 -20.12 -19.67 3.02
C GLU A 116 -21.52 -19.85 2.44
N ARG A 117 -22.11 -21.05 2.51
CA ARG A 117 -23.50 -21.28 2.06
C ARG A 117 -24.50 -20.47 2.87
N ILE A 118 -24.33 -20.40 4.19
CA ILE A 118 -25.15 -19.56 5.07
C ILE A 118 -25.01 -18.08 4.66
N LYS A 119 -23.77 -17.62 4.44
CA LYS A 119 -23.48 -16.26 4.03
C LYS A 119 -24.13 -15.91 2.68
N ILE A 120 -24.05 -16.79 1.69
CA ILE A 120 -24.71 -16.62 0.39
C ILE A 120 -26.23 -16.51 0.58
N SER A 121 -26.83 -17.35 1.43
CA SER A 121 -28.28 -17.26 1.74
C SER A 121 -28.65 -15.91 2.36
N VAL A 122 -27.83 -15.39 3.29
CA VAL A 122 -28.02 -14.05 3.89
C VAL A 122 -27.93 -12.95 2.83
N ILE A 123 -26.93 -13.00 1.94
CA ILE A 123 -26.79 -12.02 0.85
C ILE A 123 -28.03 -12.05 -0.02
N ARG A 124 -28.45 -13.24 -0.49
CA ARG A 124 -29.64 -13.40 -1.35
C ARG A 124 -30.91 -12.90 -0.67
N GLY A 125 -31.11 -13.20 0.61
CA GLY A 125 -32.26 -12.69 1.36
C GLY A 125 -32.24 -11.18 1.54
N SER A 126 -31.05 -10.58 1.68
CA SER A 126 -30.90 -9.13 1.89
C SER A 126 -31.12 -8.34 0.60
N ILE A 127 -30.60 -8.81 -0.53
CA ILE A 127 -30.66 -8.05 -1.79
C ILE A 127 -32.06 -7.96 -2.38
N VAL A 128 -32.95 -8.90 -2.04
CA VAL A 128 -34.35 -8.91 -2.49
C VAL A 128 -35.15 -7.77 -1.86
N ASN A 129 -34.66 -7.16 -0.77
CA ASN A 129 -35.31 -5.99 -0.18
C ASN A 129 -35.19 -4.77 -1.10
N PRO A 130 -36.29 -4.22 -1.65
CA PRO A 130 -36.25 -3.03 -2.51
C PRO A 130 -35.82 -1.77 -1.75
N ASN A 131 -35.95 -1.78 -0.43
CA ASN A 131 -35.57 -0.66 0.45
C ASN A 131 -34.18 -0.86 1.07
N LEU A 132 -33.41 -1.85 0.63
CA LEU A 132 -32.02 -2.02 1.07
C LEU A 132 -31.27 -0.70 0.84
N THR A 133 -30.59 -0.22 1.87
CA THR A 133 -29.77 0.98 1.82
C THR A 133 -28.35 0.67 1.34
N LEU A 134 -27.63 1.68 0.86
CA LEU A 134 -26.21 1.54 0.52
C LEU A 134 -25.37 1.10 1.71
N GLY A 135 -25.64 1.67 2.88
CA GLY A 135 -24.96 1.29 4.12
C GLY A 135 -25.13 -0.19 4.41
N GLU A 136 -26.35 -0.72 4.28
CA GLU A 136 -26.61 -2.16 4.45
C GLU A 136 -25.90 -3.00 3.38
N LEU A 137 -25.88 -2.57 2.11
CA LEU A 137 -25.14 -3.26 1.05
C LEU A 137 -23.63 -3.29 1.33
N LYS A 138 -23.05 -2.16 1.74
CA LYS A 138 -21.63 -2.06 2.16
C LYS A 138 -21.35 -2.98 3.35
N LEU A 139 -22.28 -3.06 4.31
CA LEU A 139 -22.17 -3.96 5.46
C LEU A 139 -22.18 -5.43 5.05
N LEU A 140 -22.84 -5.82 3.95
CA LEU A 140 -22.75 -7.20 3.44
C LEU A 140 -21.32 -7.56 3.01
N GLY A 141 -20.62 -6.68 2.31
CA GLY A 141 -19.20 -6.87 1.93
C GLY A 141 -18.22 -6.74 3.10
N CYS A 142 -18.55 -5.89 4.09
CA CYS A 142 -17.69 -5.70 5.27
C CYS A 142 -17.85 -6.81 6.33
N SER A 143 -19.04 -7.38 6.46
CA SER A 143 -19.32 -8.42 7.47
C SER A 143 -18.57 -9.71 7.16
N SER A 144 -18.53 -10.61 8.14
CA SER A 144 -17.70 -11.82 8.06
C SER A 144 -17.95 -12.63 6.80
N GLU A 145 -16.87 -13.21 6.25
CA GLU A 145 -16.80 -13.91 4.96
C GLU A 145 -17.00 -13.04 3.69
N GLY A 146 -17.39 -11.77 3.81
CA GLY A 146 -17.51 -10.86 2.68
C GLY A 146 -18.58 -11.29 1.67
N LEU A 147 -18.28 -11.27 0.37
CA LEU A 147 -19.23 -11.67 -0.68
C LEU A 147 -19.06 -13.12 -1.14
N VAL A 148 -18.05 -13.82 -0.61
CA VAL A 148 -17.74 -15.24 -0.80
C VAL A 148 -17.35 -15.63 -2.22
N HIS A 149 -18.20 -15.41 -3.22
CA HIS A 149 -18.05 -15.99 -4.56
C HIS A 149 -18.01 -14.93 -5.67
N ASP A 150 -17.21 -15.17 -6.71
CA ASP A 150 -16.96 -14.17 -7.77
C ASP A 150 -18.22 -13.86 -8.60
N GLU A 151 -19.11 -14.83 -8.83
CA GLU A 151 -20.43 -14.55 -9.44
C GLU A 151 -21.27 -13.54 -8.65
N ILE A 152 -21.16 -13.54 -7.32
CA ILE A 152 -21.85 -12.57 -6.47
C ILE A 152 -21.13 -11.21 -6.59
N ARG A 153 -19.79 -11.21 -6.60
CA ARG A 153 -18.98 -10.00 -6.78
C ARG A 153 -19.25 -9.32 -8.11
N ARG A 154 -19.35 -10.07 -9.22
CA ARG A 154 -19.72 -9.60 -10.57
C ARG A 154 -21.03 -8.82 -10.61
N ILE A 155 -21.91 -9.09 -9.65
CA ILE A 155 -23.19 -8.41 -9.52
C ILE A 155 -23.07 -7.26 -8.52
N LEU A 156 -22.41 -7.47 -7.37
CA LEU A 156 -22.46 -6.53 -6.25
C LEU A 156 -21.33 -5.50 -6.19
N TRP A 157 -20.13 -5.77 -6.71
CA TRP A 157 -19.07 -4.74 -6.78
C TRP A 157 -19.50 -3.53 -7.61
N PRO A 158 -20.09 -3.68 -8.83
CA PRO A 158 -20.61 -2.52 -9.56
C PRO A 158 -21.66 -1.74 -8.76
N LYS A 159 -22.53 -2.44 -8.01
CA LYS A 159 -23.58 -1.80 -7.20
C LYS A 159 -23.02 -1.10 -5.96
N LEU A 160 -21.97 -1.64 -5.33
CA LEU A 160 -21.23 -0.97 -4.25
C LEU A 160 -20.61 0.35 -4.74
N LEU A 161 -20.10 0.35 -5.98
CA LEU A 161 -19.53 1.49 -6.70
C LEU A 161 -20.58 2.36 -7.42
N ARG A 162 -21.88 2.08 -7.23
CA ARG A 162 -22.99 2.84 -7.84
C ARG A 162 -22.96 2.92 -9.37
N LEU A 163 -22.40 1.91 -10.02
CA LEU A 163 -22.37 1.81 -11.47
C LEU A 163 -23.71 1.34 -12.03
N SER A 164 -24.07 1.89 -13.20
CA SER A 164 -25.27 1.51 -13.91
C SER A 164 -25.11 0.32 -14.83
N GLU A 165 -26.14 -0.55 -14.89
CA GLU A 165 -26.19 -1.68 -15.83
C GLU A 165 -26.40 -1.25 -17.28
N GLU A 166 -26.88 -0.02 -17.52
CA GLU A 166 -27.11 0.49 -18.88
C GLU A 166 -25.80 0.89 -19.59
N ASN A 167 -24.67 0.89 -18.89
CA ASN A 167 -23.35 1.22 -19.45
C ASN A 167 -22.70 0.02 -20.15
N ASN A 168 -23.42 -0.65 -21.05
CA ASN A 168 -22.80 -1.64 -21.94
C ASN A 168 -21.93 -0.87 -22.94
N PHE A 169 -20.61 -0.93 -22.73
CA PHE A 169 -19.67 -0.27 -23.61
C PHE A 169 -19.20 -1.21 -24.71
N SER A 170 -19.13 -0.65 -25.92
CA SER A 170 -18.49 -1.33 -27.03
C SER A 170 -16.99 -1.45 -26.72
N ILE A 171 -16.48 -2.67 -26.64
CA ILE A 171 -15.04 -3.03 -26.53
C ILE A 171 -14.24 -2.52 -27.76
N THR A 172 -14.94 -1.97 -28.75
CA THR A 172 -14.38 -1.42 -29.99
C THR A 172 -13.30 -0.37 -29.72
N GLY A 173 -12.10 -0.62 -30.26
CA GLY A 173 -10.97 0.30 -30.21
C GLY A 173 -9.99 0.09 -29.06
N LEU A 174 -10.28 -0.82 -28.11
CA LEU A 174 -9.35 -1.14 -27.02
C LEU A 174 -7.99 -1.64 -27.50
N GLU A 175 -7.95 -2.40 -28.60
CA GLU A 175 -6.69 -2.87 -29.21
C GLU A 175 -5.71 -1.72 -29.53
N THR A 176 -6.25 -0.55 -29.87
CA THR A 176 -5.46 0.63 -30.27
C THR A 176 -5.37 1.71 -29.20
N ILE A 177 -5.96 1.48 -28.01
CA ILE A 177 -6.04 2.48 -26.95
C ILE A 177 -4.66 2.92 -26.46
N HIS A 178 -3.69 2.01 -26.49
CA HIS A 178 -2.30 2.25 -26.10
C HIS A 178 -1.62 3.37 -26.89
N ASN A 179 -2.07 3.64 -28.13
CA ASN A 179 -1.55 4.74 -28.95
C ASN A 179 -1.81 6.13 -28.35
N HIS A 180 -2.77 6.25 -27.44
CA HIS A 180 -3.10 7.50 -26.75
C HIS A 180 -2.35 7.67 -25.42
N ILE A 181 -1.56 6.68 -25.01
CA ILE A 181 -0.78 6.71 -23.77
C ILE A 181 0.64 7.15 -24.09
N PRO A 182 1.24 8.06 -23.29
CA PRO A 182 2.65 8.42 -23.46
C PRO A 182 3.55 7.18 -23.46
N ASN A 183 4.46 7.08 -24.42
CA ASN A 183 5.28 5.88 -24.62
C ASN A 183 6.03 5.45 -23.35
N GLU A 184 6.56 6.39 -22.57
CA GLU A 184 7.25 6.08 -21.31
C GLU A 184 6.34 5.38 -20.29
N VAL A 185 5.08 5.83 -20.18
CA VAL A 185 4.07 5.23 -19.31
C VAL A 185 3.66 3.86 -19.84
N TYR A 186 3.43 3.73 -21.15
CA TYR A 186 3.09 2.46 -21.76
C TYR A 186 4.18 1.40 -21.57
N GLN A 187 5.45 1.75 -21.74
CA GLN A 187 6.57 0.83 -21.48
C GLN A 187 6.67 0.43 -20.01
N GLN A 188 6.30 1.31 -19.08
CA GLN A 188 6.24 0.96 -17.66
C GLN A 188 5.09 -0.02 -17.38
N ILE A 189 3.91 0.22 -17.96
CA ILE A 189 2.76 -0.69 -17.87
C ILE A 189 3.16 -2.10 -18.35
N LEU A 190 3.79 -2.22 -19.52
CA LEU A 190 4.19 -3.52 -20.06
C LEU A 190 5.16 -4.29 -19.14
N LYS A 191 6.10 -3.58 -18.48
CA LYS A 191 7.02 -4.20 -17.52
C LYS A 191 6.31 -4.68 -16.26
N ASP A 192 5.26 -3.98 -15.84
CA ASP A 192 4.52 -4.30 -14.63
C ASP A 192 3.54 -5.45 -14.91
N VAL A 193 2.89 -5.45 -16.08
CA VAL A 193 2.07 -6.56 -16.58
C VAL A 193 2.87 -7.85 -16.69
N ALA A 194 4.08 -7.80 -17.25
CA ALA A 194 4.95 -8.98 -17.34
C ALA A 194 5.33 -9.58 -15.98
N ARG A 195 5.14 -8.84 -14.88
CA ARG A 195 5.38 -9.30 -13.50
C ARG A 195 4.11 -9.72 -12.76
N SER A 196 2.93 -9.59 -13.37
CA SER A 196 1.62 -9.93 -12.79
C SER A 196 1.31 -11.43 -12.80
N GLY A 197 2.28 -12.31 -13.09
CA GLY A 197 2.07 -13.75 -13.20
C GLY A 197 1.52 -14.43 -11.93
N SER A 198 1.75 -13.84 -10.74
CA SER A 198 1.20 -14.33 -9.46
C SER A 198 -0.32 -14.30 -9.39
N HIS A 199 -0.99 -13.49 -10.22
CA HIS A 199 -2.44 -13.45 -10.33
C HIS A 199 -3.01 -14.57 -11.19
N ILE A 200 -2.18 -15.19 -12.04
CA ILE A 200 -2.57 -16.23 -12.98
C ILE A 200 -2.35 -17.61 -12.34
N SER A 201 -3.12 -18.62 -12.78
CA SER A 201 -2.89 -20.01 -12.35
C SER A 201 -1.51 -20.50 -12.81
N GLN A 202 -0.81 -21.25 -11.95
CA GLN A 202 0.48 -21.87 -12.30
C GLN A 202 0.37 -22.85 -13.48
N ASN A 203 -0.84 -23.35 -13.76
CA ASN A 203 -1.11 -24.28 -14.85
C ASN A 203 -1.68 -23.60 -16.11
N ALA A 204 -1.73 -22.26 -16.14
CA ALA A 204 -2.24 -21.54 -17.30
C ALA A 204 -1.35 -21.75 -18.52
N THR A 205 -1.99 -21.87 -19.67
CA THR A 205 -1.32 -21.94 -20.97
C THR A 205 -0.72 -20.59 -21.35
N GLN A 206 0.27 -20.60 -22.26
CA GLN A 206 0.87 -19.35 -22.74
C GLN A 206 -0.18 -18.43 -23.39
N HIS A 207 -1.16 -19.00 -24.10
CA HIS A 207 -2.25 -18.25 -24.70
C HIS A 207 -3.11 -17.52 -23.67
N GLU A 208 -3.47 -18.19 -22.57
CA GLU A 208 -4.24 -17.55 -21.48
C GLU A 208 -3.44 -16.45 -20.78
N ILE A 209 -2.12 -16.63 -20.63
CA ILE A 209 -1.23 -15.63 -20.07
C ILE A 209 -1.15 -14.40 -21.00
N ASP A 210 -0.97 -14.62 -22.30
CA ASP A 210 -0.86 -13.57 -23.29
C ASP A 210 -2.18 -12.76 -23.39
N ASP A 211 -3.32 -13.46 -23.43
CA ASP A 211 -4.65 -12.84 -23.43
C ASP A 211 -4.90 -12.04 -22.15
N PHE A 212 -4.57 -12.59 -20.98
CA PHE A 212 -4.65 -11.85 -19.71
C PHE A 212 -3.76 -10.59 -19.72
N HIS A 213 -2.51 -10.70 -20.19
CA HIS A 213 -1.61 -9.55 -20.28
C HIS A 213 -2.12 -8.47 -21.23
N GLU A 214 -2.70 -8.87 -22.37
CA GLU A 214 -3.32 -7.97 -23.33
C GLU A 214 -4.50 -7.23 -22.69
N GLN A 215 -5.47 -7.95 -22.13
CA GLN A 215 -6.65 -7.37 -21.50
C GLN A 215 -6.28 -6.47 -20.30
N LEU A 216 -5.28 -6.88 -19.50
CA LEU A 216 -4.77 -6.10 -18.38
C LEU A 216 -4.10 -4.79 -18.84
N THR A 217 -3.43 -4.82 -19.99
CA THR A 217 -2.88 -3.61 -20.61
C THR A 217 -3.99 -2.70 -21.11
N GLN A 218 -4.97 -3.26 -21.84
CA GLN A 218 -6.09 -2.53 -22.40
C GLN A 218 -6.92 -1.80 -21.32
N ILE A 219 -7.29 -2.50 -20.24
CA ILE A 219 -8.11 -1.93 -19.15
C ILE A 219 -7.39 -0.77 -18.45
N MET A 220 -6.08 -0.89 -18.18
CA MET A 220 -5.30 0.19 -17.56
C MET A 220 -5.13 1.39 -18.49
N CYS A 221 -4.79 1.15 -19.76
CA CYS A 221 -4.66 2.21 -20.75
C CYS A 221 -5.98 2.93 -21.00
N TRP A 222 -7.11 2.21 -20.98
CA TRP A 222 -8.43 2.83 -21.12
C TRP A 222 -8.73 3.83 -19.99
N VAL A 223 -8.50 3.46 -18.72
CA VAL A 223 -8.71 4.36 -17.58
C VAL A 223 -7.82 5.60 -17.69
N LEU A 224 -6.53 5.41 -17.99
CA LEU A 224 -5.56 6.52 -18.11
C LEU A 224 -5.84 7.43 -19.31
N HIS A 225 -6.33 6.88 -20.42
CA HIS A 225 -6.73 7.66 -21.58
C HIS A 225 -7.95 8.52 -21.28
N LYS A 226 -8.97 7.92 -20.65
CA LYS A 226 -10.22 8.60 -20.29
C LYS A 226 -10.00 9.70 -19.25
N HIS A 227 -9.06 9.48 -18.33
CA HIS A 227 -8.74 10.39 -17.22
C HIS A 227 -7.28 10.85 -17.29
N SER A 228 -7.00 11.77 -18.22
CA SER A 228 -5.65 12.31 -18.47
C SER A 228 -4.99 13.03 -17.29
N MET A 229 -5.75 13.31 -16.23
CA MET A 229 -5.24 13.90 -14.98
C MET A 229 -4.58 12.85 -14.08
N LEU A 230 -4.90 11.57 -14.24
CA LEU A 230 -4.34 10.46 -13.48
C LEU A 230 -2.98 10.05 -14.03
N ASN A 231 -2.04 9.81 -13.14
CA ASN A 231 -0.69 9.36 -13.46
C ASN A 231 -0.56 7.89 -13.04
N TYR A 232 0.05 7.08 -13.91
CA TYR A 232 0.34 5.69 -13.59
C TYR A 232 1.32 5.60 -12.41
N TYR A 233 1.05 4.70 -11.46
CA TYR A 233 1.99 4.31 -10.41
C TYR A 233 2.21 2.79 -10.44
N GLN A 234 3.43 2.37 -10.10
CA GLN A 234 3.78 0.95 -10.01
C GLN A 234 3.02 0.28 -8.85
N GLY A 235 2.28 -0.80 -9.16
CA GLY A 235 1.36 -1.48 -8.25
C GLY A 235 -0.12 -1.32 -8.65
N TYR A 236 -0.45 -0.34 -9.50
CA TYR A 236 -1.80 -0.21 -10.08
C TYR A 236 -2.22 -1.45 -10.87
N ASN A 237 -1.25 -2.13 -11.50
CA ASN A 237 -1.44 -3.38 -12.21
C ASN A 237 -2.02 -4.49 -11.31
N ASP A 238 -1.69 -4.54 -10.01
CA ASP A 238 -2.20 -5.57 -9.10
C ASP A 238 -3.69 -5.37 -8.79
N ILE A 239 -4.13 -4.11 -8.64
CA ILE A 239 -5.55 -3.78 -8.50
C ILE A 239 -6.29 -4.10 -9.79
N ALA A 240 -5.75 -3.66 -10.93
CA ALA A 240 -6.34 -3.90 -12.24
C ALA A 240 -6.45 -5.40 -12.56
N ALA A 241 -5.44 -6.19 -12.22
CA ALA A 241 -5.43 -7.64 -12.36
C ALA A 241 -6.55 -8.29 -11.54
N THR A 242 -6.70 -7.89 -10.27
CA THR A 242 -7.76 -8.40 -9.39
C THR A 242 -9.15 -8.07 -9.95
N VAL A 243 -9.36 -6.82 -10.40
CA VAL A 243 -10.62 -6.40 -11.03
C VAL A 243 -10.90 -7.19 -12.30
N LEU A 244 -9.90 -7.35 -13.18
CA LEU A 244 -10.04 -8.09 -14.42
C LEU A 244 -10.41 -9.56 -14.19
N LEU A 245 -9.77 -10.23 -13.23
CA LEU A 245 -10.06 -11.64 -12.92
C LEU A 245 -11.50 -11.85 -12.42
N VAL A 246 -12.02 -10.93 -11.62
CA VAL A 246 -13.37 -11.06 -11.05
C VAL A 246 -14.43 -10.58 -12.06
N MET A 247 -14.23 -9.43 -12.70
CA MET A 247 -15.23 -8.75 -13.54
C MET A 247 -15.18 -9.12 -15.02
N GLY A 248 -14.03 -9.60 -15.52
CA GLY A 248 -13.73 -9.64 -16.96
C GLY A 248 -13.49 -8.24 -17.54
N LEU A 249 -13.08 -8.18 -18.82
CA LEU A 249 -12.71 -6.91 -19.46
C LEU A 249 -13.86 -5.89 -19.51
N GLU A 250 -15.02 -6.28 -20.04
CA GLU A 250 -16.14 -5.37 -20.32
C GLU A 250 -16.65 -4.64 -19.06
N LYS A 251 -17.02 -5.41 -18.02
CA LYS A 251 -17.45 -4.84 -16.74
C LYS A 251 -16.28 -4.25 -15.95
N GLY A 252 -15.09 -4.82 -16.11
CA GLY A 252 -13.88 -4.40 -15.44
C GLY A 252 -13.53 -2.95 -15.73
N LEU A 253 -13.72 -2.47 -16.96
CA LEU A 253 -13.41 -1.08 -17.34
C LEU A 253 -14.03 -0.07 -16.37
N HIS A 254 -15.35 -0.12 -16.17
CA HIS A 254 -16.06 0.83 -15.31
C HIS A 254 -15.80 0.61 -13.82
N VAL A 255 -15.65 -0.66 -13.40
CA VAL A 255 -15.29 -0.98 -12.01
C VAL A 255 -13.91 -0.41 -11.67
N LEU A 256 -12.92 -0.60 -12.55
CA LEU A 256 -11.58 -0.09 -12.36
C LEU A 256 -11.54 1.44 -12.45
N GLU A 257 -12.29 2.06 -13.36
CA GLU A 257 -12.45 3.52 -13.42
C GLU A 257 -12.99 4.08 -12.11
N SER A 258 -14.11 3.55 -11.60
CA SER A 258 -14.71 4.03 -10.36
C SER A 258 -13.78 3.80 -9.16
N ILE A 259 -13.12 2.63 -9.06
CA ILE A 259 -12.10 2.40 -8.03
C ILE A 259 -10.96 3.43 -8.13
N SER A 260 -10.50 3.72 -9.35
CA SER A 260 -9.41 4.66 -9.59
C SER A 260 -9.76 6.08 -9.14
N LEU A 261 -10.99 6.52 -9.41
CA LEU A 261 -11.45 7.87 -9.05
C LEU A 261 -11.83 7.99 -7.57
N GLU A 262 -12.44 6.97 -6.98
CA GLU A 262 -12.96 7.04 -5.61
C GLU A 262 -11.91 6.69 -4.54
N PHE A 263 -10.99 5.80 -4.87
CA PHE A 263 -10.06 5.23 -3.88
C PHE A 263 -8.59 5.47 -4.22
N LEU A 264 -8.22 5.43 -5.51
CA LEU A 264 -6.81 5.44 -5.91
C LEU A 264 -6.32 6.81 -6.42
N GLU A 265 -7.21 7.80 -6.60
CA GLU A 265 -6.89 9.11 -7.18
C GLU A 265 -5.67 9.73 -6.49
N ARG A 266 -5.59 9.58 -5.16
CA ARG A 266 -4.49 10.07 -4.34
C ARG A 266 -3.13 9.46 -4.72
N PHE A 267 -3.09 8.19 -5.11
CA PHE A 267 -1.87 7.48 -5.54
C PHE A 267 -1.47 7.82 -6.97
N MET A 268 -2.41 8.34 -7.75
CA MET A 268 -2.26 8.71 -9.16
C MET A 268 -1.98 10.21 -9.36
N GLU A 269 -1.70 10.95 -8.28
CA GLU A 269 -1.20 12.32 -8.38
C GLU A 269 0.24 12.37 -8.92
N LYS A 270 0.67 13.54 -9.40
CA LYS A 270 2.04 13.74 -9.93
C LYS A 270 3.15 13.43 -8.91
N THR A 271 2.83 13.46 -7.62
CA THR A 271 3.78 13.22 -6.53
C THR A 271 3.14 12.35 -5.44
N MET A 272 3.90 11.43 -4.87
CA MET A 272 3.49 10.59 -3.73
C MET A 272 3.51 11.31 -2.37
N GLU A 273 3.73 12.63 -2.33
CA GLU A 273 3.92 13.38 -1.08
C GLU A 273 2.72 13.25 -0.13
N LYS A 274 1.50 13.32 -0.67
CA LYS A 274 0.28 13.15 0.15
C LYS A 274 0.11 11.71 0.63
N VAL A 275 0.48 10.73 -0.20
CA VAL A 275 0.47 9.30 0.19
C VAL A 275 1.46 9.06 1.33
N ASN A 276 2.66 9.61 1.21
CA ASN A 276 3.68 9.54 2.27
C ASN A 276 3.19 10.19 3.57
N GLN A 277 2.44 11.30 3.49
CA GLN A 277 1.80 11.89 4.65
C GLN A 277 0.69 10.99 5.22
N GLU A 278 -0.16 10.40 4.39
CA GLU A 278 -1.24 9.50 4.83
C GLU A 278 -0.70 8.25 5.53
N LEU A 279 0.47 7.72 5.15
CA LEU A 279 1.09 6.61 5.88
C LEU A 279 1.28 6.89 7.38
N PHE A 280 1.43 8.16 7.79
CA PHE A 280 1.53 8.52 9.21
C PHE A 280 0.23 8.39 10.00
N TYR A 281 -0.91 8.08 9.37
CA TYR A 281 -2.06 7.55 10.10
C TYR A 281 -1.68 6.30 10.90
N ILE A 282 -0.77 5.46 10.41
CA ILE A 282 -0.31 4.27 11.15
C ILE A 282 0.34 4.67 12.48
N PHE A 283 1.21 5.68 12.49
CA PHE A 283 1.89 6.11 13.71
C PHE A 283 0.94 6.82 14.68
N ALA A 284 0.09 7.73 14.16
CA ALA A 284 -0.93 8.38 14.97
C ALA A 284 -1.90 7.38 15.61
N LEU A 285 -2.26 6.29 14.92
CA LEU A 285 -3.11 5.24 15.45
C LEU A 285 -2.35 4.33 16.44
N LEU A 286 -1.11 3.95 16.14
CA LEU A 286 -0.26 3.17 17.06
C LEU A 286 -0.01 3.90 18.37
N GLU A 287 0.11 5.22 18.36
CA GLU A 287 0.20 6.03 19.59
C GLU A 287 -0.96 5.76 20.54
N ARG A 288 -2.17 5.52 20.00
CA ARG A 288 -3.39 5.28 20.78
C ARG A 288 -3.53 3.84 21.23
N VAL A 289 -3.18 2.89 20.37
CA VAL A 289 -3.45 1.46 20.62
C VAL A 289 -2.25 0.69 21.16
N HIS A 290 -1.03 1.14 20.87
CA HIS A 290 0.20 0.46 21.25
C HIS A 290 1.41 1.42 21.36
N PRO A 291 1.40 2.39 22.29
CA PRO A 291 2.43 3.44 22.39
C PRO A 291 3.87 2.88 22.56
N THR A 292 4.05 1.79 23.30
CA THR A 292 5.37 1.13 23.46
C THR A 292 5.93 0.57 22.14
N LEU A 293 5.05 0.13 21.23
CA LEU A 293 5.46 -0.37 19.92
C LEU A 293 5.87 0.79 19.03
N LEU A 294 5.10 1.88 19.06
CA LEU A 294 5.48 3.11 18.37
C LEU A 294 6.85 3.62 18.84
N GLU A 295 7.07 3.71 20.15
CA GLU A 295 8.36 4.10 20.73
C GLU A 295 9.50 3.22 20.22
N HIS A 296 9.29 1.89 20.17
CA HIS A 296 10.27 0.96 19.62
C HIS A 296 10.59 1.26 18.14
N LEU A 297 9.58 1.50 17.30
CA LEU A 297 9.77 1.86 15.89
C LEU A 297 10.50 3.20 15.72
N GLU A 298 10.21 4.19 16.55
CA GLU A 298 10.89 5.49 16.53
C GLU A 298 12.36 5.39 16.96
N ASN A 299 12.66 4.52 17.94
CA ASN A 299 14.01 4.28 18.45
C ASN A 299 14.93 3.66 17.38
N VAL A 300 14.39 2.83 16.50
CA VAL A 300 15.14 2.29 15.34
C VAL A 300 15.05 3.21 14.11
N GLU A 301 14.57 4.44 14.28
CA GLU A 301 14.42 5.47 13.24
C GLU A 301 13.59 5.04 12.03
N LEU A 302 12.59 4.18 12.24
CA LEU A 302 11.72 3.69 11.18
C LEU A 302 10.51 4.61 10.98
N PHE A 303 10.11 4.75 9.71
CA PHE A 303 8.89 5.44 9.29
C PHE A 303 7.91 4.45 8.66
N PRO A 304 6.60 4.77 8.55
CA PRO A 304 5.57 3.83 8.10
C PRO A 304 5.61 3.46 6.60
N HIS A 305 6.70 3.76 5.88
CA HIS A 305 6.88 3.41 4.47
C HIS A 305 6.89 1.90 4.20
N PHE A 306 7.10 1.08 5.23
CA PHE A 306 6.98 -0.38 5.12
C PHE A 306 5.59 -0.83 4.67
N ALA A 307 4.55 -0.02 4.90
CA ALA A 307 3.15 -0.33 4.56
C ALA A 307 2.69 0.28 3.22
N LEU A 308 3.61 0.93 2.48
CA LEU A 308 3.26 1.63 1.23
C LEU A 308 2.66 0.67 0.21
N ALA A 309 3.27 -0.52 0.03
CA ALA A 309 2.81 -1.50 -0.93
C ALA A 309 1.41 -2.03 -0.58
N GLU A 310 1.18 -2.36 0.69
CA GLU A 310 -0.13 -2.81 1.19
C GLU A 310 -1.20 -1.73 1.00
N TYR A 311 -0.86 -0.47 1.26
CA TYR A 311 -1.77 0.65 1.14
C TYR A 311 -2.18 0.91 -0.33
N THR A 312 -1.20 1.01 -1.23
CA THR A 312 -1.47 1.40 -2.63
C THR A 312 -2.05 0.27 -3.47
N THR A 313 -1.79 -0.99 -3.09
CA THR A 313 -2.25 -2.17 -3.85
C THR A 313 -3.36 -2.95 -3.15
N TRP A 314 -3.90 -2.45 -2.03
CA TRP A 314 -4.90 -3.19 -1.24
C TRP A 314 -4.48 -4.63 -0.92
N TYR A 315 -3.19 -4.80 -0.60
CA TYR A 315 -2.52 -6.09 -0.37
C TYR A 315 -2.50 -7.05 -1.58
N ALA A 316 -2.93 -6.63 -2.77
CA ALA A 316 -2.97 -7.48 -3.96
C ALA A 316 -1.60 -8.00 -4.36
N HIS A 317 -0.54 -7.19 -4.22
CA HIS A 317 0.83 -7.62 -4.49
C HIS A 317 1.28 -8.80 -3.60
N LYS A 318 0.71 -8.93 -2.39
CA LYS A 318 1.09 -9.92 -1.38
C LYS A 318 0.22 -11.18 -1.43
N TYR A 319 -1.08 -11.02 -1.66
CA TYR A 319 -2.06 -12.11 -1.60
C TYR A 319 -2.63 -12.51 -2.97
N ALA A 320 -1.96 -12.15 -4.09
CA ALA A 320 -2.34 -12.57 -5.43
C ALA A 320 -2.60 -14.08 -5.57
N GLU A 321 -1.75 -14.90 -4.94
CA GLU A 321 -1.88 -16.37 -4.95
C GLU A 321 -3.02 -16.86 -4.03
N ASN A 322 -3.32 -16.12 -2.95
CA ASN A 322 -4.45 -16.40 -2.07
C ASN A 322 -5.69 -15.59 -2.51
N ARG A 323 -6.24 -15.96 -3.66
CA ARG A 323 -7.38 -15.26 -4.28
C ARG A 323 -8.58 -15.10 -3.37
N LYS A 324 -8.89 -16.12 -2.56
CA LYS A 324 -10.01 -16.08 -1.60
C LYS A 324 -9.86 -14.95 -0.60
N LEU A 325 -8.68 -14.82 0.02
CA LEU A 325 -8.38 -13.72 0.94
C LEU A 325 -8.33 -12.38 0.21
N LEU A 326 -7.69 -12.33 -0.96
CA LEU A 326 -7.59 -11.10 -1.74
C LEU A 326 -8.97 -10.54 -2.11
N HIS A 327 -9.85 -11.37 -2.67
CA HIS A 327 -11.19 -10.93 -3.03
C HIS A 327 -12.02 -10.55 -1.79
N ARG A 328 -11.80 -11.22 -0.66
CA ARG A 328 -12.39 -10.86 0.64
C ARG A 328 -11.94 -9.47 1.13
N LEU A 329 -10.67 -9.10 0.92
CA LEU A 329 -10.15 -7.76 1.22
C LEU A 329 -10.78 -6.70 0.32
N PHE A 330 -10.93 -6.98 -0.98
CA PHE A 330 -11.64 -6.08 -1.90
C PHE A 330 -13.11 -5.88 -1.50
N ASP A 331 -13.82 -6.96 -1.15
CA ASP A 331 -15.19 -6.87 -0.61
C ASP A 331 -15.26 -5.91 0.60
N TYR A 332 -14.25 -5.95 1.46
CA TYR A 332 -14.16 -5.10 2.64
C TYR A 332 -13.83 -3.64 2.30
N PHE A 333 -12.84 -3.39 1.43
CA PHE A 333 -12.42 -2.04 1.08
C PHE A 333 -13.45 -1.29 0.25
N LEU A 334 -14.10 -1.95 -0.71
CA LEU A 334 -15.22 -1.38 -1.47
C LEU A 334 -16.40 -0.99 -0.57
N GLY A 335 -16.61 -1.72 0.52
CA GLY A 335 -17.61 -1.40 1.54
C GLY A 335 -17.17 -0.35 2.57
N SER A 336 -15.91 0.09 2.55
CA SER A 336 -15.29 0.92 3.59
C SER A 336 -14.84 2.29 3.08
N PRO A 337 -14.56 3.25 3.97
CA PRO A 337 -13.92 4.50 3.60
C PRO A 337 -12.50 4.30 3.00
N PRO A 338 -12.01 5.18 2.11
CA PRO A 338 -10.74 4.96 1.39
C PRO A 338 -9.48 4.77 2.25
N LEU A 339 -9.43 5.37 3.44
CA LEU A 339 -8.27 5.23 4.34
C LEU A 339 -8.27 3.92 5.13
N MET A 340 -9.29 3.08 5.01
CA MET A 340 -9.42 1.83 5.77
C MET A 340 -8.21 0.87 5.66
N PRO A 341 -7.50 0.74 4.52
CA PRO A 341 -6.30 -0.09 4.46
C PRO A 341 -5.21 0.33 5.46
N LEU A 342 -5.08 1.62 5.79
CA LEU A 342 -4.12 2.10 6.81
C LEU A 342 -4.52 1.67 8.23
N TYR A 343 -5.81 1.59 8.51
CA TYR A 343 -6.32 1.08 9.78
C TYR A 343 -6.05 -0.43 9.90
N LEU A 344 -6.24 -1.17 8.80
CA LEU A 344 -5.88 -2.59 8.75
C LEU A 344 -4.37 -2.79 8.96
N SER A 345 -3.52 -2.02 8.27
CA SER A 345 -2.06 -2.05 8.48
C SER A 345 -1.68 -1.78 9.93
N THR A 346 -2.31 -0.79 10.57
CA THR A 346 -2.07 -0.48 11.99
C THR A 346 -2.40 -1.68 12.89
N VAL A 347 -3.56 -2.29 12.68
CA VAL A 347 -4.01 -3.44 13.48
C VAL A 347 -3.12 -4.66 13.24
N ILE A 348 -2.69 -4.92 12.00
CA ILE A 348 -1.73 -5.99 11.68
C ILE A 348 -0.40 -5.76 12.41
N VAL A 349 0.13 -4.53 12.37
CA VAL A 349 1.39 -4.18 13.05
C VAL A 349 1.25 -4.37 14.56
N ALA A 350 0.16 -3.89 15.16
CA ALA A 350 -0.11 -4.07 16.59
C ALA A 350 -0.31 -5.54 16.98
N HIS A 351 -0.96 -6.33 16.13
CA HIS A 351 -1.14 -7.77 16.34
C HIS A 351 0.20 -8.51 16.38
N ARG A 352 1.17 -8.06 15.57
CA ARG A 352 2.51 -8.63 15.47
C ARG A 352 3.51 -8.02 16.45
N ALA A 353 3.06 -7.26 17.45
CA ALA A 353 3.95 -6.56 18.38
C ALA A 353 5.01 -7.46 19.02
N THR A 354 4.65 -8.68 19.44
CA THR A 354 5.60 -9.63 20.03
C THR A 354 6.71 -10.05 19.07
N GLU A 355 6.39 -10.23 17.79
CA GLU A 355 7.38 -10.56 16.76
C GLU A 355 8.32 -9.37 16.53
N ILE A 356 7.76 -8.16 16.47
CA ILE A 356 8.50 -6.92 16.24
C ILE A 356 9.43 -6.60 17.42
N PHE A 357 8.98 -6.74 18.68
CA PHE A 357 9.84 -6.50 19.85
C PHE A 357 11.02 -7.47 19.96
N ASN A 358 10.91 -8.66 19.34
CA ASN A 358 11.95 -9.67 19.35
C ASN A 358 12.97 -9.51 18.21
N THR A 359 12.85 -8.47 17.37
CA THR A 359 13.88 -8.17 16.38
C THR A 359 15.14 -7.64 17.05
N THR A 360 16.26 -7.72 16.34
CA THR A 360 17.41 -6.89 16.71
C THR A 360 17.01 -5.42 16.57
N PRO A 361 17.43 -4.54 17.51
CA PRO A 361 17.03 -3.14 17.54
C PRO A 361 17.81 -2.33 16.48
N ASP A 362 17.65 -2.74 15.22
CA ASP A 362 18.17 -2.06 14.04
C ASP A 362 17.06 -1.84 13.03
N MET A 363 17.20 -0.77 12.25
CA MET A 363 16.25 -0.35 11.25
C MET A 363 16.01 -1.43 10.18
N GLY A 364 17.06 -2.14 9.76
CA GLY A 364 17.02 -3.06 8.63
C GLY A 364 16.25 -4.34 8.93
N HIS A 365 16.54 -5.02 10.04
CA HIS A 365 15.78 -6.21 10.43
C HIS A 365 14.33 -5.88 10.77
N THR A 366 14.09 -4.79 11.49
CA THR A 366 12.72 -4.37 11.84
C THR A 366 11.90 -4.06 10.59
N HIS A 367 12.47 -3.32 9.63
CA HIS A 367 11.83 -3.07 8.33
C HIS A 367 11.53 -4.37 7.58
N LYS A 368 12.48 -5.32 7.54
CA LYS A 368 12.28 -6.61 6.85
C LYS A 368 11.12 -7.41 7.47
N VAL A 369 11.02 -7.47 8.78
CA VAL A 369 9.93 -8.16 9.49
C VAL A 369 8.58 -7.51 9.18
N LEU A 370 8.52 -6.18 9.21
CA LEU A 370 7.29 -5.44 8.90
C LEU A 370 6.80 -5.67 7.46
N CYS A 371 7.70 -5.67 6.47
CA CYS A 371 7.35 -5.95 5.07
C CYS A 371 7.05 -7.44 4.79
N THR A 372 7.37 -8.35 5.72
CA THR A 372 7.11 -9.78 5.54
C THR A 372 5.87 -10.16 6.36
N LEU A 373 4.68 -10.04 5.77
CA LEU A 373 3.45 -10.47 6.44
C LEU A 373 3.38 -12.02 6.52
N PRO A 374 3.05 -12.58 7.69
CA PRO A 374 2.75 -14.01 7.86
C PRO A 374 1.50 -14.43 7.07
N ASP A 375 1.44 -15.69 6.67
CA ASP A 375 0.32 -16.24 5.92
C ASP A 375 -0.87 -16.63 6.82
N ASP A 376 -0.64 -16.80 8.12
CA ASP A 376 -1.61 -17.26 9.13
C ASP A 376 -2.29 -16.11 9.90
N LEU A 377 -2.21 -14.88 9.39
CA LEU A 377 -2.86 -13.72 10.01
C LEU A 377 -4.39 -13.93 10.12
N PRO A 378 -5.00 -13.68 11.30
CA PRO A 378 -6.43 -13.91 11.50
C PRO A 378 -7.28 -12.77 10.92
N PHE A 379 -7.30 -12.62 9.58
CA PHE A 379 -7.89 -11.47 8.89
C PHE A 379 -9.32 -11.14 9.31
N GLU A 380 -10.20 -12.11 9.51
CA GLU A 380 -11.57 -11.84 9.96
C GLU A 380 -11.62 -11.08 11.30
N LYS A 381 -10.72 -11.40 12.23
CA LYS A 381 -10.56 -10.67 13.50
C LYS A 381 -9.97 -9.28 13.26
N LEU A 382 -8.91 -9.19 12.45
CA LEU A 382 -8.19 -7.95 12.19
C LEU A 382 -9.06 -6.92 11.44
N LEU A 383 -9.94 -7.36 10.53
CA LEU A 383 -10.91 -6.51 9.85
C LEU A 383 -11.92 -5.90 10.82
N VAL A 384 -12.41 -6.68 11.79
CA VAL A 384 -13.31 -6.18 12.85
C VAL A 384 -12.60 -5.16 13.73
N GLU A 385 -11.35 -5.44 14.13
CA GLU A 385 -10.52 -4.52 14.91
C GLU A 385 -10.25 -3.22 14.13
N ALA A 386 -9.93 -3.29 12.84
CA ALA A 386 -9.71 -2.12 11.98
C ALA A 386 -10.97 -1.25 11.87
N LYS A 387 -12.15 -1.87 11.71
CA LYS A 387 -13.44 -1.17 11.73
C LYS A 387 -13.69 -0.46 13.06
N ASN A 388 -13.41 -1.13 14.17
CA ASN A 388 -13.57 -0.55 15.51
C ASN A 388 -12.60 0.60 15.74
N LEU A 389 -11.36 0.47 15.26
CA LEU A 389 -10.35 1.50 15.31
C LEU A 389 -10.76 2.75 14.52
N TYR A 390 -11.28 2.56 13.30
CA TYR A 390 -11.80 3.65 12.47
C TYR A 390 -12.95 4.40 13.14
N ARG A 391 -13.86 3.67 13.82
CA ARG A 391 -14.97 4.29 14.55
C ARG A 391 -14.51 5.09 15.77
N GLN A 392 -13.47 4.62 16.47
CA GLN A 392 -12.94 5.30 17.65
C GLN A 392 -12.13 6.53 17.28
N TYR A 393 -11.36 6.45 16.19
CA TYR A 393 -10.46 7.50 15.73
C TYR A 393 -10.67 7.76 14.25
N PRO A 394 -11.79 8.40 13.85
CA PRO A 394 -12.00 8.77 12.46
C PRO A 394 -10.90 9.73 11.99
N PRO A 395 -10.57 9.76 10.68
CA PRO A 395 -9.43 10.52 10.16
C PRO A 395 -9.38 11.99 10.61
N GLU A 396 -10.54 12.65 10.66
CA GLU A 396 -10.71 14.05 11.06
C GLU A 396 -10.27 14.30 12.51
N SER A 397 -10.34 13.28 13.36
CA SER A 397 -9.97 13.39 14.78
C SER A 397 -8.46 13.31 15.04
N ILE A 398 -7.67 12.80 14.08
CA ILE A 398 -6.23 12.51 14.26
C ILE A 398 -5.34 13.14 13.18
N ASN A 399 -5.92 13.89 12.22
CA ASN A 399 -5.21 14.51 11.11
C ASN A 399 -4.08 15.47 11.58
N ASN A 400 -4.26 16.16 12.70
CA ASN A 400 -3.20 17.02 13.24
C ASN A 400 -1.95 16.23 13.64
N ASP A 401 -2.14 15.09 14.29
CA ASP A 401 -1.03 14.22 14.71
C ASP A 401 -0.30 13.64 13.50
N VAL A 402 -1.06 13.24 12.46
CA VAL A 402 -0.49 12.79 11.17
C VAL A 402 0.41 13.87 10.55
N ARG A 403 -0.04 15.12 10.55
CA ARG A 403 0.76 16.25 10.04
C ARG A 403 2.00 16.51 10.89
N GLU A 404 1.91 16.34 12.21
CA GLU A 404 3.05 16.48 13.11
C GLU A 404 4.11 15.40 12.86
N TYR A 405 3.71 14.14 12.72
CA TYR A 405 4.63 13.05 12.38
C TYR A 405 5.29 13.24 11.00
N ASP A 406 4.54 13.68 9.99
CA ASP A 406 5.11 13.99 8.67
C ASP A 406 6.12 15.15 8.74
N GLN A 407 5.86 16.17 9.56
CA GLN A 407 6.83 17.25 9.81
C GLN A 407 8.09 16.73 10.49
N LYS A 408 7.95 15.88 11.53
CA LYS A 408 9.08 15.24 12.21
C LYS A 408 9.94 14.43 11.23
N ARG A 409 9.31 13.68 10.31
CA ARG A 409 10.00 12.97 9.23
C ARG A 409 10.77 13.93 8.33
N LYS A 410 10.14 14.98 7.82
CA LYS A 410 10.77 15.97 6.93
C LYS A 410 12.00 16.61 7.57
N SER A 411 11.92 16.96 8.85
CA SER A 411 13.06 17.49 9.60
C SER A 411 14.21 16.48 9.71
N LYS A 412 13.92 15.22 10.05
CA LYS A 412 14.94 14.16 10.09
C LYS A 412 15.58 13.90 8.72
N GLU A 413 14.80 13.86 7.64
CA GLU A 413 15.33 13.69 6.30
C GLU A 413 16.26 14.84 5.86
N GLN A 414 15.93 16.07 6.23
CA GLN A 414 16.80 17.23 5.99
C GLN A 414 18.11 17.11 6.75
N GLU A 415 18.07 16.68 8.01
CA GLU A 415 19.26 16.43 8.82
C GLU A 415 20.14 15.34 8.19
N TRP A 416 19.55 14.22 7.77
CA TRP A 416 20.28 13.14 7.12
C TRP A 416 20.90 13.58 5.79
N LYS A 417 20.17 14.37 4.98
CA LYS A 417 20.70 14.95 3.73
C LYS A 417 21.88 15.87 4.01
N ALA A 418 21.78 16.78 4.99
CA ALA A 418 22.86 17.68 5.37
C ALA A 418 24.10 16.91 5.87
N LYS A 419 23.90 15.87 6.69
CA LYS A 419 24.99 15.01 7.19
C LYS A 419 25.66 14.22 6.06
N ALA A 420 24.88 13.70 5.12
CA ALA A 420 25.39 12.98 3.95
C ALA A 420 26.19 13.91 3.02
N GLU A 421 25.71 15.13 2.82
CA GLU A 421 26.39 16.15 2.01
C GLU A 421 27.70 16.61 2.69
N ALA A 422 27.68 16.91 3.98
CA ALA A 422 28.88 17.24 4.75
C ALA A 422 29.92 16.10 4.67
N SER A 423 29.48 14.84 4.80
CA SER A 423 30.34 13.66 4.65
C SER A 423 30.88 13.49 3.22
N ARG A 424 30.13 13.91 2.20
CA ARG A 424 30.60 13.93 0.80
C ARG A 424 31.65 15.02 0.59
N GLN A 425 31.39 16.24 1.06
CA GLN A 425 32.32 17.36 0.97
C GLN A 425 33.64 17.07 1.70
N GLU A 426 33.57 16.43 2.87
CA GLU A 426 34.76 16.01 3.62
C GLU A 426 35.58 14.97 2.85
N ARG A 427 34.93 13.96 2.24
CA ARG A 427 35.60 12.98 1.37
C ARG A 427 36.25 13.64 0.15
N GLU A 428 35.61 14.65 -0.44
CA GLU A 428 36.16 15.40 -1.57
C GLU A 428 37.37 16.26 -1.14
N LYS A 429 37.31 16.94 0.00
CA LYS A 429 38.46 17.65 0.60
C LYS A 429 39.63 16.72 0.87
N GLN A 430 39.39 15.56 1.47
CA GLN A 430 40.43 14.55 1.71
C GLN A 430 41.04 14.00 0.42
N ARG A 431 40.24 13.85 -0.65
CA ARG A 431 40.75 13.47 -1.98
C ARG A 431 41.64 14.56 -2.57
N GLN A 432 41.22 15.82 -2.51
CA GLN A 432 42.02 16.96 -2.98
C GLN A 432 43.34 17.07 -2.21
N LEU A 433 43.31 16.96 -0.87
CA LEU A 433 44.50 16.96 -0.04
C LEU A 433 45.45 15.80 -0.39
N ARG A 434 44.92 14.59 -0.61
CA ARG A 434 45.74 13.45 -1.09
C ARG A 434 46.36 13.71 -2.45
N ILE A 435 45.63 14.28 -3.40
CA ILE A 435 46.16 14.64 -4.73
C ILE A 435 47.28 15.68 -4.59
N VAL A 436 47.10 16.70 -3.75
CA VAL A 436 48.13 17.72 -3.47
C VAL A 436 49.38 17.11 -2.83
N GLN A 437 49.22 16.16 -1.90
CA GLN A 437 50.34 15.44 -1.27
C GLN A 437 51.03 14.43 -2.20
N LEU A 438 50.32 13.86 -3.17
CA LEU A 438 50.85 12.93 -4.19
C LEU A 438 51.61 13.64 -5.34
N VAL A 439 51.83 14.96 -5.27
CA VAL A 439 52.75 15.67 -6.16
C VAL A 439 54.06 16.03 -5.44
N PRO A 440 55.00 15.08 -5.22
CA PRO A 440 56.40 15.44 -5.18
C PRO A 440 56.88 15.54 -6.64
N ARG A 441 56.88 16.75 -7.20
CA ARG A 441 57.78 17.05 -8.32
C ARG A 441 59.21 16.98 -7.76
N ILE A 442 59.83 15.80 -7.79
CA ILE A 442 61.29 15.72 -7.85
C ILE A 442 61.63 15.97 -9.32
N PRO A 443 62.23 17.11 -9.70
CA PRO A 443 62.76 17.24 -11.05
C PRO A 443 63.97 16.32 -11.12
N TYR A 444 63.81 15.16 -11.77
CA TYR A 444 64.95 14.40 -12.25
C TYR A 444 65.63 15.27 -13.32
N ARG A 445 66.61 16.07 -12.89
CA ARG A 445 67.51 16.80 -13.77
C ARG A 445 68.26 15.74 -14.54
N ILE A 446 67.88 15.50 -15.80
CA ILE A 446 68.60 14.63 -16.73
C ILE A 446 69.99 15.22 -16.89
N ARG A 447 70.93 14.78 -16.06
CA ARG A 447 72.35 15.07 -16.21
C ARG A 447 72.82 14.18 -17.35
N SER A 448 73.00 14.78 -18.52
CA SER A 448 73.51 14.14 -19.73
C SER A 448 74.64 13.17 -19.37
N TYR A 449 74.48 11.89 -19.74
CA TYR A 449 75.47 10.82 -19.57
C TYR A 449 76.87 11.20 -20.08
N LYS A 450 76.96 12.18 -20.99
CA LYS A 450 78.23 12.73 -21.50
C LYS A 450 79.05 13.47 -20.43
N THR A 451 78.43 14.04 -19.40
CA THR A 451 79.16 14.74 -18.32
C THR A 451 79.73 13.78 -17.29
N ILE A 452 79.08 12.64 -17.05
CA ILE A 452 79.55 11.62 -16.10
C ILE A 452 80.77 10.89 -16.71
N THR A 453 80.73 10.54 -18.00
CA THR A 453 81.86 9.88 -18.67
C THR A 453 83.11 10.76 -18.75
N VAL A 454 82.98 12.06 -19.03
CA VAL A 454 84.12 12.99 -19.07
C VAL A 454 84.76 13.16 -17.69
N VAL A 455 83.97 13.25 -16.63
CA VAL A 455 84.48 13.38 -15.25
C VAL A 455 85.15 12.09 -14.78
N THR A 456 84.62 10.91 -15.13
CA THR A 456 85.26 9.64 -14.78
C THR A 456 86.57 9.41 -15.54
N ILE A 457 86.64 9.81 -16.82
CA ILE A 457 87.88 9.69 -17.61
C ILE A 457 88.95 10.67 -17.11
N LEU A 458 88.57 11.90 -16.75
CA LEU A 458 89.50 12.86 -16.15
C LEU A 458 89.99 12.41 -14.77
N ALA A 459 89.12 11.84 -13.93
CA ALA A 459 89.49 11.34 -12.62
C ALA A 459 90.41 10.11 -12.71
N LEU A 460 90.14 9.18 -13.64
CA LEU A 460 91.02 8.03 -13.91
C LEU A 460 92.37 8.47 -14.53
N GLY A 461 92.35 9.48 -15.41
CA GLY A 461 93.55 10.07 -15.99
C GLY A 461 94.45 10.76 -14.95
N LEU A 462 93.86 11.56 -14.05
CA LEU A 462 94.58 12.19 -12.93
C LEU A 462 95.14 11.16 -11.94
N TYR A 463 94.37 10.10 -11.65
CA TYR A 463 94.83 9.01 -10.78
C TYR A 463 95.98 8.21 -11.40
N ALA A 464 95.92 7.92 -12.71
CA ALA A 464 97.01 7.25 -13.42
C ALA A 464 98.27 8.13 -13.53
N PHE A 465 98.11 9.44 -13.74
CA PHE A 465 99.22 10.40 -13.79
C PHE A 465 99.95 10.52 -12.43
N LEU A 466 99.20 10.65 -11.34
CA LEU A 466 99.76 10.70 -9.98
C LEU A 466 100.44 9.38 -9.58
N ARG A 467 99.90 8.24 -10.00
CA ARG A 467 100.49 6.92 -9.75
C ARG A 467 101.75 6.65 -10.60
N SER A 468 101.81 7.16 -11.83
CA SER A 468 103.02 7.07 -12.68
C SER A 468 104.14 8.00 -12.23
N SER A 469 103.81 9.14 -11.61
CA SER A 469 104.80 10.09 -11.07
C SER A 469 105.40 9.64 -9.72
N SER A 470 104.88 8.59 -9.10
CA SER A 470 105.33 8.08 -7.79
C SER A 470 106.23 6.83 -7.89
N GLY A 471 106.72 6.51 -9.10
CA GLY A 471 107.53 5.31 -9.38
C GLY A 471 108.89 5.57 -10.03
N LEU A 472 109.39 6.82 -10.00
CA LEU A 472 110.71 7.19 -10.51
C LEU A 472 111.33 8.23 -9.55
N ASN A 473 111.80 7.73 -8.41
CA ASN A 473 113.09 8.01 -7.76
C ASN A 473 113.08 7.47 -6.33
#